data_AF-A0A1F8SLK7-F1
#
_entry.id   AF-A0A1F8SLK7-F1
#
_cell.length_a   1.000
_cell.length_b   1.000
_cell.length_c   1.000
_cell.angle_alpha   90.00
_cell.angle_beta   90.00
_cell.angle_gamma   90.00
#
_symmetry.space_group_name_H-M   'P 1'
#
loop_
_entity.id
_entity.type
_entity.pdbx_description
1 polymer ?
#
loop_
_entity_poly.entity_id
_entity_poly.type
_entity_poly.pdbx_seq_one_letter_code
_entity_poly.pdbx_strand_id
1 'polypeptide(L)'
;MFYSPQIRKLTTFESLLLESTMFEILIDLGKVKISTYTYESQRERILNGFAESEYLVNKKAPKFVFLHIIAPHPPFVFDKNGNPVQPDWEYNIFDGRQFFGGLEEYKEGYIKQMMYVNSLILKTIDQIMKYSSSPPIIVLQADHGSGALLGSSIETSCLKERFSILNAYYFPDGNTSRLYSSISPVNTFRVIFDTYFRTNLALLPDLYYFSDHDDPYQYDAVTDQVDTPCHLSELP
;
A
#
# COMPACT_ATOMS: atom_id res chain seq x y z
N MET A 1 10.62 -10.71 -13.00
CA MET A 1 9.38 -11.32 -13.53
C MET A 1 8.25 -10.56 -12.89
N PHE A 2 7.48 -9.79 -13.67
CA PHE A 2 6.26 -9.14 -13.16
C PHE A 2 5.18 -10.22 -13.14
N TYR A 3 4.79 -10.67 -11.94
CA TYR A 3 3.75 -11.68 -11.81
C TYR A 3 2.43 -10.96 -11.58
N SER A 4 1.51 -11.08 -12.55
CA SER A 4 0.14 -10.58 -12.40
C SER A 4 -0.75 -11.79 -12.05
N PRO A 5 -1.36 -11.83 -10.87
CA PRO A 5 -2.18 -12.95 -10.45
C PRO A 5 -3.55 -12.89 -11.14
N GLN A 6 -3.59 -13.29 -12.40
CA GLN A 6 -4.83 -13.45 -13.18
C GLN A 6 -4.68 -14.65 -14.12
N ILE A 7 -4.74 -15.87 -13.60
CA ILE A 7 -4.73 -17.08 -14.45
C ILE A 7 -6.13 -17.37 -15.03
N ARG A 8 -7.20 -16.70 -14.56
CA ARG A 8 -8.60 -17.05 -14.94
C ARG A 8 -9.59 -15.91 -15.17
N LYS A 9 -9.21 -14.63 -15.09
CA LYS A 9 -10.10 -13.51 -15.45
C LYS A 9 -9.37 -12.52 -16.35
N LEU A 10 -10.17 -11.73 -17.08
CA LEU A 10 -9.69 -10.63 -17.90
C LEU A 10 -8.86 -9.66 -17.03
N THR A 11 -7.74 -9.20 -17.55
CA THR A 11 -6.97 -8.10 -16.96
C THR A 11 -7.81 -6.83 -16.91
N THR A 12 -7.42 -5.84 -16.09
CA THR A 12 -8.06 -4.52 -16.07
C THR A 12 -8.06 -3.86 -17.45
N PHE A 13 -6.97 -4.02 -18.22
CA PHE A 13 -6.90 -3.53 -19.60
C PHE A 13 -7.90 -4.22 -20.52
N GLU A 14 -7.96 -5.56 -20.51
CA GLU A 14 -8.91 -6.32 -21.33
C GLU A 14 -10.36 -6.04 -20.93
N SER A 15 -10.59 -5.79 -19.64
CA SER A 15 -11.88 -5.39 -19.09
C SER A 15 -12.34 -4.04 -19.63
N LEU A 16 -11.50 -3.00 -19.53
CA LEU A 16 -11.78 -1.67 -20.07
C LEU A 16 -11.90 -1.67 -21.61
N LEU A 17 -11.12 -2.52 -22.29
CA LEU A 17 -11.23 -2.70 -23.73
C LEU A 17 -12.57 -3.32 -24.12
N LEU A 18 -13.09 -4.28 -23.36
CA LEU A 18 -14.40 -4.88 -23.63
C LEU A 18 -15.54 -3.90 -23.31
N GLU A 19 -15.43 -3.12 -22.24
CA GLU A 19 -16.38 -2.05 -21.89
C GLU A 19 -16.43 -0.95 -22.95
N SER A 20 -15.30 -0.61 -23.59
CA SER A 20 -15.24 0.43 -24.63
C SER A 20 -15.65 -0.05 -26.04
N THR A 21 -16.24 -1.25 -26.16
CA THR A 21 -16.65 -1.84 -27.44
C THR A 21 -18.08 -2.37 -27.38
N MET A 22 -18.64 -2.77 -28.53
CA MET A 22 -19.96 -3.43 -28.61
C MET A 22 -20.05 -4.77 -27.85
N PHE A 23 -18.94 -5.26 -27.27
CA PHE A 23 -18.93 -6.43 -26.38
C PHE A 23 -19.53 -6.17 -24.99
N GLU A 24 -19.79 -4.91 -24.62
CA GLU A 24 -20.56 -4.49 -23.44
C GLU A 24 -21.91 -5.24 -23.32
N ILE A 25 -22.56 -5.56 -24.45
CA ILE A 25 -23.82 -6.33 -24.45
C ILE A 25 -23.65 -7.72 -23.81
N LEU A 26 -22.49 -8.37 -23.97
CA LEU A 26 -22.24 -9.68 -23.34
C LEU A 26 -21.93 -9.56 -21.84
N ILE A 27 -21.49 -8.38 -21.41
CA ILE A 27 -21.28 -8.03 -20.00
C ILE A 27 -22.64 -7.81 -19.33
N ASP A 28 -23.51 -7.00 -19.92
CA ASP A 28 -24.88 -6.72 -19.44
C ASP A 28 -25.73 -7.99 -19.34
N LEU A 29 -25.51 -8.93 -20.26
CA LEU A 29 -26.16 -10.24 -20.25
C LEU A 29 -25.53 -11.24 -19.25
N GLY A 30 -24.53 -10.81 -18.47
CA GLY A 30 -23.84 -11.62 -17.46
C GLY A 30 -22.99 -12.78 -18.03
N LYS A 31 -22.72 -12.77 -19.34
CA LYS A 31 -21.99 -13.85 -20.05
C LYS A 31 -20.47 -13.68 -19.95
N VAL A 32 -19.99 -12.47 -19.66
CA VAL A 32 -18.59 -12.14 -19.45
C VAL A 32 -18.44 -11.46 -18.09
N LYS A 33 -17.63 -12.04 -17.18
CA LYS A 33 -17.27 -11.37 -15.93
C LYS A 33 -16.11 -10.41 -16.20
N ILE A 34 -16.40 -9.12 -16.22
CA ILE A 34 -15.37 -8.08 -16.23
C ILE A 34 -14.67 -8.08 -14.87
N SER A 35 -13.36 -7.79 -14.86
CA SER A 35 -12.70 -7.22 -13.69
C SER A 35 -13.16 -5.76 -13.49
N THR A 36 -14.43 -5.53 -13.21
CA THR A 36 -14.91 -4.22 -12.74
C THR A 36 -14.29 -3.95 -11.38
N TYR A 37 -13.86 -2.73 -11.16
CA TYR A 37 -13.48 -2.20 -9.85
C TYR A 37 -14.67 -2.36 -8.88
N THR A 38 -14.64 -3.41 -8.07
CA THR A 38 -15.66 -3.77 -7.08
C THR A 38 -14.99 -4.08 -5.74
N TYR A 39 -15.80 -4.14 -4.67
CA TYR A 39 -15.30 -4.58 -3.37
C TYR A 39 -14.72 -6.00 -3.43
N GLU A 40 -15.31 -6.89 -4.22
CA GLU A 40 -14.79 -8.26 -4.40
C GLU A 40 -13.46 -8.28 -5.15
N SER A 41 -13.34 -7.54 -6.25
CA SER A 41 -12.06 -7.47 -6.98
C SER A 41 -10.94 -6.84 -6.14
N GLN A 42 -11.28 -5.88 -5.26
CA GLN A 42 -10.32 -5.30 -4.33
C GLN A 42 -9.83 -6.33 -3.30
N ARG A 43 -10.75 -7.12 -2.72
CA ARG A 43 -10.39 -8.24 -1.84
C ARG A 43 -9.49 -9.24 -2.55
N GLU A 44 -9.89 -9.68 -3.74
CA GLU A 44 -9.09 -10.61 -4.55
C GLU A 44 -7.70 -10.05 -4.84
N ARG A 45 -7.59 -8.76 -5.19
CA ARG A 45 -6.29 -8.10 -5.44
C ARG A 45 -5.38 -8.13 -4.20
N ILE A 46 -5.92 -7.80 -3.03
CA ILE A 46 -5.18 -7.83 -1.76
C ILE A 46 -4.72 -9.27 -1.46
N LEU A 47 -5.64 -10.23 -1.48
CA LEU A 47 -5.35 -11.64 -1.15
C LEU A 47 -4.36 -12.27 -2.14
N ASN A 48 -4.50 -11.96 -3.43
CA ASN A 48 -3.59 -12.44 -4.45
C ASN A 48 -2.16 -11.91 -4.24
N GLY A 49 -2.02 -10.64 -3.81
CA GLY A 49 -0.70 -10.10 -3.44
C GLY A 49 0.01 -10.94 -2.39
N PHE A 50 -0.72 -11.43 -1.37
CA PHE A 50 -0.16 -12.34 -0.36
C PHE A 50 0.05 -13.77 -0.89
N ALA A 51 -0.89 -14.30 -1.69
CA ALA A 51 -0.80 -15.66 -2.23
C ALA A 51 0.45 -15.86 -3.12
N GLU A 52 0.81 -14.85 -3.91
CA GLU A 52 2.00 -14.91 -4.76
C GLU A 52 3.31 -15.03 -3.98
N SER A 53 3.34 -14.53 -2.74
CA SER A 53 4.52 -14.67 -1.89
C SER A 53 4.90 -16.14 -1.69
N GLU A 54 3.92 -17.03 -1.46
CA GLU A 54 4.14 -18.46 -1.23
C GLU A 54 4.76 -19.15 -2.47
N TYR A 55 4.38 -18.73 -3.68
CA TYR A 55 4.96 -19.25 -4.92
C TYR A 55 6.41 -18.81 -5.11
N LEU A 56 6.72 -17.56 -4.78
CA LEU A 56 8.02 -16.96 -5.04
C LEU A 56 9.11 -17.44 -4.07
N VAL A 57 8.76 -17.81 -2.83
CA VAL A 57 9.76 -18.24 -1.84
C VAL A 57 10.57 -19.45 -2.34
N ASN A 58 9.90 -20.43 -2.97
CA ASN A 58 10.51 -21.70 -3.39
C ASN A 58 11.42 -21.61 -4.64
N LYS A 59 11.45 -20.47 -5.34
CA LYS A 59 12.29 -20.30 -6.54
C LYS A 59 13.77 -20.21 -6.17
N LYS A 60 14.61 -21.08 -6.76
CA LYS A 60 16.06 -21.13 -6.51
C LYS A 60 16.82 -20.25 -7.52
N ALA A 61 16.79 -18.94 -7.31
CA ALA A 61 17.60 -17.96 -8.05
C ALA A 61 17.72 -16.67 -7.22
N PRO A 62 18.72 -15.79 -7.49
CA PRO A 62 18.70 -14.43 -6.96
C PRO A 62 17.40 -13.73 -7.36
N LYS A 63 16.75 -13.10 -6.38
CA LYS A 63 15.42 -12.50 -6.55
C LYS A 63 15.40 -11.12 -5.93
N PHE A 64 14.80 -10.18 -6.65
CA PHE A 64 14.24 -8.97 -6.10
C PHE A 64 12.72 -9.10 -6.23
N VAL A 65 12.01 -9.05 -5.10
CA VAL A 65 10.55 -9.19 -5.06
C VAL A 65 9.95 -7.90 -4.52
N PHE A 66 9.06 -7.32 -5.30
CA PHE A 66 8.26 -6.16 -4.90
C PHE A 66 6.80 -6.59 -4.83
N LEU A 67 6.22 -6.51 -3.63
CA LEU A 67 4.80 -6.80 -3.40
C LEU A 67 4.10 -5.49 -3.05
N HIS A 68 3.15 -5.08 -3.89
CA HIS A 68 2.34 -3.88 -3.65
C HIS A 68 0.94 -4.30 -3.18
N ILE A 69 0.65 -4.05 -1.91
CA ILE A 69 -0.63 -4.37 -1.28
C ILE A 69 -1.38 -3.06 -1.05
N ILE A 70 -2.52 -2.88 -1.73
CA ILE A 70 -3.39 -1.71 -1.55
C ILE A 70 -4.29 -1.94 -0.34
N ALA A 71 -3.67 -2.01 0.84
CA ALA A 71 -4.33 -2.13 2.13
C ALA A 71 -3.40 -1.57 3.22
N PRO A 72 -3.93 -0.91 4.26
CA PRO A 72 -5.34 -0.82 4.62
C PRO A 72 -6.14 0.29 3.91
N HIS A 73 -5.66 0.86 2.80
CA HIS A 73 -6.35 1.89 2.00
C HIS A 73 -7.87 1.64 1.81
N PRO A 74 -8.72 2.69 1.88
CA PRO A 74 -10.15 2.58 1.57
C PRO A 74 -10.41 2.17 0.10
N PRO A 75 -11.57 1.60 -0.21
CA PRO A 75 -12.63 1.24 0.72
C PRO A 75 -12.19 0.06 1.59
N PHE A 76 -12.64 0.05 2.84
CA PHE A 76 -12.31 -1.02 3.77
C PHE A 76 -13.17 -2.24 3.43
N VAL A 77 -12.56 -3.25 2.80
CA VAL A 77 -13.25 -4.41 2.23
C VAL A 77 -13.19 -5.67 3.10
N PHE A 78 -12.51 -5.58 4.24
CA PHE A 78 -12.39 -6.64 5.23
C PHE A 78 -12.71 -6.13 6.64
N ASP A 79 -13.37 -6.96 7.43
CA ASP A 79 -13.41 -6.78 8.89
C ASP A 79 -12.10 -7.26 9.55
N LYS A 80 -12.01 -7.14 10.87
CA LYS A 80 -10.83 -7.55 11.65
C LYS A 80 -10.45 -9.04 11.54
N ASN A 81 -11.37 -9.89 11.10
CA ASN A 81 -11.19 -11.32 10.96
C ASN A 81 -11.01 -11.74 9.49
N GLY A 82 -11.09 -10.79 8.54
CA GLY A 82 -11.03 -11.07 7.11
C GLY A 82 -12.36 -11.44 6.47
N ASN A 83 -13.49 -11.27 7.17
CA ASN A 83 -14.80 -11.42 6.53
C ASN A 83 -15.02 -10.26 5.55
N PRO A 84 -15.70 -10.50 4.42
CA PRO A 84 -15.96 -9.46 3.43
C PRO A 84 -16.85 -8.37 4.04
N VAL A 85 -16.46 -7.12 3.84
CA VAL A 85 -17.27 -5.93 4.11
C VAL A 85 -17.75 -5.37 2.77
N GLN A 86 -19.03 -5.01 2.72
CA GLN A 86 -19.64 -4.37 1.55
C GLN A 86 -20.35 -3.11 2.04
N PRO A 87 -19.72 -1.95 1.88
CA PRO A 87 -20.36 -0.66 2.20
C PRO A 87 -21.60 -0.41 1.34
N ASP A 88 -22.54 0.37 1.87
CA ASP A 88 -23.81 0.74 1.22
C ASP A 88 -23.66 1.92 0.23
N TRP A 89 -22.52 1.98 -0.47
CA TRP A 89 -22.24 2.95 -1.52
C TRP A 89 -21.46 2.31 -2.67
N GLU A 90 -21.46 2.95 -3.84
CA GLU A 90 -20.74 2.47 -5.01
C GLU A 90 -19.23 2.35 -4.75
N TYR A 91 -18.62 1.35 -5.37
CA TYR A 91 -17.18 1.16 -5.26
C TYR A 91 -16.45 2.36 -5.87
N ASN A 92 -15.47 2.84 -5.12
CA ASN A 92 -14.48 3.82 -5.54
C ASN A 92 -13.18 3.47 -4.82
N ILE A 93 -12.04 4.03 -5.26
CA ILE A 93 -10.73 3.88 -4.60
C ILE A 93 -10.25 5.22 -4.03
N PHE A 94 -11.20 6.07 -3.66
CA PHE A 94 -10.87 7.39 -3.15
C PHE A 94 -10.27 7.30 -1.74
N ASP A 95 -9.39 8.24 -1.43
CA ASP A 95 -8.72 8.36 -0.13
C ASP A 95 -9.24 9.58 0.64
N GLY A 96 -8.95 9.61 1.94
CA GLY A 96 -9.13 10.74 2.84
C GLY A 96 -10.40 11.57 2.61
N ARG A 97 -10.25 12.84 2.20
CA ARG A 97 -11.36 13.80 1.98
C ARG A 97 -12.46 13.32 1.03
N GLN A 98 -12.19 12.33 0.19
CA GLN A 98 -13.14 11.78 -0.79
C GLN A 98 -13.77 10.47 -0.31
N PHE A 99 -13.47 10.03 0.92
CA PHE A 99 -14.14 8.92 1.57
C PHE A 99 -15.59 9.29 1.87
N PHE A 100 -16.53 8.42 1.50
CA PHE A 100 -17.97 8.68 1.63
C PHE A 100 -18.49 8.61 3.07
N GLY A 101 -17.76 7.97 3.99
CA GLY A 101 -18.14 7.86 5.40
C GLY A 101 -17.57 8.98 6.28
N GLY A 102 -17.99 9.01 7.54
CA GLY A 102 -17.46 9.95 8.54
C GLY A 102 -16.07 9.57 9.06
N LEU A 103 -15.42 10.49 9.78
CA LEU A 103 -14.09 10.27 10.38
C LEU A 103 -14.03 9.00 11.28
N GLU A 104 -15.05 8.76 12.10
CA GLU A 104 -15.09 7.59 12.97
C GLU A 104 -15.25 6.29 12.17
N GLU A 105 -16.05 6.30 11.09
CA GLU A 105 -16.18 5.15 10.19
C GLU A 105 -14.86 4.87 9.45
N TYR A 106 -14.14 5.92 9.03
CA TYR A 106 -12.82 5.79 8.44
C TYR A 106 -11.86 5.11 9.41
N LYS A 107 -11.76 5.64 10.65
CA LYS A 107 -10.87 5.10 11.68
C LYS A 107 -11.21 3.66 12.03
N GLU A 108 -12.49 3.34 12.23
CA GLU A 108 -12.92 1.98 12.55
C GLU A 108 -12.61 1.01 11.41
N GLY A 109 -12.94 1.37 10.16
CA GLY A 109 -12.65 0.58 8.98
C GLY A 109 -11.15 0.36 8.77
N TYR A 110 -10.35 1.42 8.91
CA TYR A 110 -8.89 1.39 8.81
C TYR A 110 -8.29 0.42 9.84
N ILE A 111 -8.67 0.56 11.12
CA ILE A 111 -8.14 -0.29 12.20
C ILE A 111 -8.53 -1.77 11.96
N LYS A 112 -9.80 -2.04 11.64
CA LYS A 112 -10.26 -3.41 11.39
C LYS A 112 -9.52 -4.05 10.21
N GLN A 113 -9.47 -3.38 9.06
CA GLN A 113 -8.77 -3.90 7.89
C GLN A 113 -7.26 -4.07 8.16
N MET A 114 -6.63 -3.11 8.84
CA MET A 114 -5.23 -3.20 9.25
C MET A 114 -4.96 -4.42 10.14
N MET A 115 -5.83 -4.74 11.10
CA MET A 115 -5.68 -5.95 11.95
C MET A 115 -5.62 -7.22 11.11
N TYR A 116 -6.51 -7.36 10.12
CA TYR A 116 -6.52 -8.52 9.25
C TYR A 116 -5.29 -8.56 8.34
N VAL A 117 -4.96 -7.44 7.69
CA VAL A 117 -3.79 -7.33 6.81
C VAL A 117 -2.50 -7.65 7.55
N ASN A 118 -2.34 -7.18 8.80
CA ASN A 118 -1.20 -7.52 9.64
C ASN A 118 -1.07 -9.04 9.86
N SER A 119 -2.18 -9.76 10.01
CA SER A 119 -2.14 -11.23 10.13
C SER A 119 -1.61 -11.91 8.87
N LEU A 120 -1.96 -11.39 7.68
CA LEU A 120 -1.46 -11.88 6.40
C LEU A 120 0.02 -11.54 6.21
N ILE A 121 0.45 -10.33 6.57
CA ILE A 121 1.85 -9.90 6.54
C ILE A 121 2.71 -10.81 7.42
N LEU A 122 2.31 -11.03 8.68
CA LEU A 122 3.05 -11.90 9.60
C LEU A 122 3.16 -13.32 9.05
N LYS A 123 2.06 -13.90 8.55
CA LYS A 123 2.08 -15.21 7.90
C LYS A 123 3.06 -15.23 6.72
N THR A 124 3.04 -14.23 5.84
CA THR A 124 3.94 -14.15 4.69
C THR A 124 5.41 -14.05 5.12
N ILE A 125 5.72 -13.21 6.12
CA ILE A 125 7.08 -13.09 6.67
C ILE A 125 7.53 -14.44 7.24
N ASP A 126 6.70 -15.11 8.04
CA ASP A 126 7.02 -16.44 8.60
C ASP A 126 7.33 -17.47 7.49
N GLN A 127 6.57 -17.45 6.40
CA GLN A 127 6.81 -18.32 5.24
C GLN A 127 8.15 -17.99 4.55
N ILE A 128 8.44 -16.70 4.33
CA ILE A 128 9.72 -16.26 3.76
C ILE A 128 10.89 -16.73 4.64
N MET A 129 10.79 -16.51 5.95
CA MET A 129 11.81 -16.90 6.92
C MET A 129 12.01 -18.42 6.98
N LYS A 130 10.93 -19.19 6.85
CA LYS A 130 10.97 -20.65 6.94
C LYS A 130 11.48 -21.34 5.67
N TYR A 131 11.13 -20.83 4.50
CA TYR A 131 11.34 -21.54 3.22
C TYR A 131 12.39 -20.88 2.30
N SER A 132 12.85 -19.67 2.60
CA SER A 132 13.92 -19.05 1.82
C SER A 132 15.23 -19.81 1.99
N SER A 133 15.82 -20.28 0.89
CA SER A 133 17.10 -20.99 0.90
C SER A 133 18.31 -20.09 1.22
N SER A 134 18.14 -18.77 1.09
CA SER A 134 19.14 -17.75 1.43
C SER A 134 18.56 -16.77 2.45
N PRO A 135 19.34 -16.32 3.44
CA PRO A 135 18.86 -15.31 4.40
C PRO A 135 18.34 -14.06 3.67
N PRO A 136 17.05 -13.68 3.85
CA PRO A 136 16.44 -12.59 3.09
C PRO A 136 16.77 -11.23 3.71
N ILE A 137 16.78 -10.19 2.86
CA ILE A 137 16.60 -8.80 3.30
C ILE A 137 15.11 -8.51 3.10
N ILE A 138 14.42 -8.04 4.15
CA ILE A 138 12.98 -7.71 4.08
C ILE A 138 12.81 -6.24 4.43
N VAL A 139 12.06 -5.53 3.60
CA VAL A 139 11.59 -4.16 3.87
C VAL A 139 10.07 -4.19 3.84
N LEU A 140 9.44 -3.72 4.92
CA LEU A 140 8.01 -3.47 4.99
C LEU A 140 7.82 -1.98 5.16
N GLN A 141 7.27 -1.33 4.12
CA GLN A 141 7.18 0.12 4.04
C GLN A 141 5.79 0.50 3.51
N ALA A 142 5.09 1.38 4.23
CA ALA A 142 3.92 2.06 3.69
C ALA A 142 4.38 3.21 2.76
N ASP A 143 3.62 3.44 1.70
CA ASP A 143 3.86 4.54 0.75
C ASP A 143 3.44 5.89 1.32
N HIS A 144 2.38 5.91 2.14
CA HIS A 144 1.94 7.07 2.93
C HIS A 144 1.20 6.63 4.21
N GLY A 145 0.96 7.58 5.11
CA GLY A 145 0.12 7.40 6.30
C GLY A 145 -1.38 7.46 5.94
N SER A 146 -2.27 7.38 6.94
CA SER A 146 -3.71 7.45 6.67
C SER A 146 -4.13 8.80 6.10
N GLY A 147 -5.27 8.82 5.43
CA GLY A 147 -5.90 10.04 4.91
C GLY A 147 -7.03 10.57 5.79
N ALA A 148 -7.21 10.10 7.03
CA ALA A 148 -8.41 10.40 7.81
C ALA A 148 -8.58 11.90 8.10
N LEU A 149 -7.47 12.64 8.16
CA LEU A 149 -7.39 14.09 8.38
C LEU A 149 -6.72 14.80 7.19
N LEU A 150 -6.78 14.20 5.99
CA LEU A 150 -6.25 14.80 4.77
C LEU A 150 -7.28 15.78 4.19
N GLY A 151 -6.90 17.05 4.04
CA GLY A 151 -7.70 18.08 3.38
C GLY A 151 -7.30 18.30 1.92
N SER A 152 -7.66 19.45 1.35
CA SER A 152 -7.34 19.84 -0.04
C SER A 152 -6.11 20.76 -0.15
N SER A 153 -5.41 20.98 0.96
CA SER A 153 -4.26 21.87 1.07
C SER A 153 -3.43 21.51 2.30
N ILE A 154 -2.22 22.03 2.39
CA ILE A 154 -1.36 21.87 3.57
C ILE A 154 -2.07 22.36 4.85
N GLU A 155 -2.74 23.51 4.78
CA GLU A 155 -3.40 24.17 5.92
C GLU A 155 -4.58 23.36 6.47
N THR A 156 -5.24 22.60 5.59
CA THR A 156 -6.41 21.78 5.94
C THR A 156 -6.07 20.31 6.18
N SER A 157 -4.79 19.93 6.12
CA SER A 157 -4.33 18.54 6.25
C SER A 157 -3.53 18.34 7.52
N CYS A 158 -3.72 17.20 8.21
CA CYS A 158 -2.71 16.77 9.16
C CYS A 158 -1.54 16.11 8.44
N LEU A 159 -0.48 16.88 8.19
CA LEU A 159 0.75 16.35 7.58
C LEU A 159 1.38 15.25 8.43
N LYS A 160 1.36 15.38 9.77
CA LYS A 160 1.87 14.34 10.66
C LYS A 160 1.20 12.98 10.44
N GLU A 161 -0.11 12.96 10.26
CA GLU A 161 -0.82 11.74 9.90
C GLU A 161 -0.32 11.21 8.54
N ARG A 162 -0.34 12.07 7.52
CA ARG A 162 -0.05 11.67 6.13
C ARG A 162 1.38 11.17 5.92
N PHE A 163 2.35 11.70 6.67
CA PHE A 163 3.76 11.29 6.57
C PHE A 163 4.18 10.23 7.59
N SER A 164 3.33 9.89 8.56
CA SER A 164 3.62 8.83 9.54
C SER A 164 3.38 7.44 8.95
N ILE A 165 4.45 6.84 8.42
CA ILE A 165 4.42 5.51 7.80
C ILE A 165 4.98 4.42 8.71
N LEU A 166 4.53 3.18 8.51
CA LEU A 166 5.29 2.01 8.92
C LEU A 166 6.52 1.88 8.01
N ASN A 167 7.72 1.84 8.60
CA ASN A 167 8.97 1.58 7.88
C ASN A 167 9.83 0.62 8.70
N ALA A 168 9.88 -0.65 8.30
CA ALA A 168 10.55 -1.72 9.04
C ALA A 168 11.53 -2.50 8.16
N TYR A 169 12.65 -2.89 8.75
CA TYR A 169 13.77 -3.54 8.07
C TYR A 169 14.13 -4.83 8.80
N TYR A 170 14.37 -5.89 8.04
CA TYR A 170 15.02 -7.10 8.51
C TYR A 170 16.29 -7.33 7.71
N PHE A 171 17.41 -7.35 8.43
CA PHE A 171 18.75 -7.54 7.90
C PHE A 171 19.29 -8.89 8.41
N PRO A 172 19.68 -9.81 7.50
CA PRO A 172 19.96 -11.20 7.88
C PRO A 172 21.16 -11.37 8.83
N ASP A 173 22.10 -10.43 8.83
CA ASP A 173 23.25 -10.37 9.73
C ASP A 173 23.03 -9.42 10.92
N GLY A 174 21.85 -8.81 11.03
CA GLY A 174 21.53 -7.84 12.07
C GLY A 174 22.31 -6.52 11.98
N ASN A 175 23.00 -6.23 10.87
CA ASN A 175 23.83 -5.04 10.75
C ASN A 175 23.00 -3.75 10.51
N THR A 176 22.42 -3.23 11.58
CA THR A 176 21.59 -2.01 11.54
C THR A 176 22.40 -0.71 11.72
N SER A 177 23.74 -0.76 11.64
CA SER A 177 24.63 0.38 11.95
C SER A 177 24.41 1.64 11.10
N ARG A 178 23.84 1.48 9.91
CA ARG A 178 23.51 2.57 8.97
C ARG A 178 22.06 3.05 9.08
N LEU A 179 21.23 2.36 9.86
CA LEU A 179 19.85 2.78 10.13
C LEU A 179 19.84 3.78 11.30
N TYR A 180 18.85 4.66 11.30
CA TYR A 180 18.59 5.63 12.36
C TYR A 180 17.08 5.77 12.55
N SER A 181 16.65 6.24 13.72
CA SER A 181 15.24 6.16 14.14
C SER A 181 14.28 6.95 13.25
N SER A 182 14.73 8.06 12.67
CA SER A 182 13.94 8.95 11.81
C SER A 182 14.16 8.72 10.31
N ILE A 183 14.67 7.55 9.92
CA ILE A 183 15.06 7.29 8.53
C ILE A 183 13.90 7.45 7.54
N SER A 184 14.09 8.31 6.54
CA SER A 184 13.16 8.44 5.43
C SER A 184 13.32 7.30 4.41
N PRO A 185 12.22 6.84 3.79
CA PRO A 185 12.24 5.90 2.66
C PRO A 185 13.20 6.26 1.51
N VAL A 186 13.56 7.54 1.35
CA VAL A 186 14.53 7.98 0.33
C VAL A 186 15.90 7.29 0.49
N ASN A 187 16.22 6.87 1.72
CA ASN A 187 17.49 6.24 2.07
C ASN A 187 17.42 4.70 2.18
N THR A 188 16.24 4.06 2.05
CA THR A 188 16.03 2.60 2.15
C THR A 188 17.04 1.81 1.31
N PHE A 189 17.07 2.05 0.00
CA PHE A 189 17.96 1.30 -0.90
C PHE A 189 19.42 1.72 -0.81
N ARG A 190 19.71 2.98 -0.43
CA ARG A 190 21.09 3.45 -0.20
C ARG A 190 21.74 2.67 0.93
N VAL A 191 21.01 2.53 2.05
CA VAL A 191 21.45 1.72 3.19
C VAL A 191 21.65 0.26 2.79
N ILE A 192 20.70 -0.35 2.07
CA ILE A 192 20.79 -1.75 1.65
C ILE A 192 21.98 -1.98 0.71
N PHE A 193 22.17 -1.11 -0.28
CA PHE A 193 23.23 -1.25 -1.27
C PHE A 193 24.62 -1.04 -0.65
N ASP A 194 24.76 -0.05 0.23
CA ASP A 194 26.02 0.18 0.92
C ASP A 194 26.35 -0.95 1.91
N THR A 195 25.33 -1.52 2.57
CA THR A 195 25.51 -2.62 3.53
C THR A 195 25.90 -3.93 2.85
N TYR A 196 25.22 -4.31 1.75
CA TYR A 196 25.32 -5.66 1.18
C TYR A 196 26.00 -5.74 -0.19
N PHE A 197 26.09 -4.62 -0.92
CA PHE A 197 26.56 -4.61 -2.30
C PHE A 197 27.81 -3.76 -2.51
N ARG A 198 28.42 -3.28 -1.40
CA ARG A 198 29.66 -2.48 -1.40
C ARG A 198 29.57 -1.26 -2.31
N THR A 199 28.40 -0.66 -2.39
CA THR A 199 28.26 0.66 -3.01
C THR A 199 28.75 1.74 -2.05
N ASN A 200 28.89 2.96 -2.56
CA ASN A 200 29.23 4.15 -1.79
C ASN A 200 28.17 5.23 -2.05
N LEU A 201 26.90 4.86 -1.90
CA LEU A 201 25.76 5.76 -2.04
C LEU A 201 25.59 6.53 -0.72
N ALA A 202 26.17 7.73 -0.66
CA ALA A 202 25.93 8.65 0.45
C ALA A 202 24.43 8.83 0.72
N LEU A 203 24.06 9.00 2.00
CA LEU A 203 22.69 9.31 2.38
C LEU A 203 22.25 10.64 1.75
N LEU A 204 20.97 10.72 1.39
CA LEU A 204 20.33 11.98 1.01
C LEU A 204 19.70 12.65 2.22
N PRO A 205 19.48 13.97 2.17
CA PRO A 205 18.67 14.65 3.17
C PRO A 205 17.24 14.08 3.23
N ASP A 206 16.70 13.95 4.44
CA ASP A 206 15.32 13.51 4.66
C ASP A 206 14.37 14.69 4.43
N LEU A 207 14.00 14.92 3.17
CA LEU A 207 13.09 15.98 2.75
C LEU A 207 11.69 15.44 2.46
N TYR A 208 10.67 16.21 2.81
CA TYR A 208 9.27 15.87 2.62
C TYR A 208 8.61 16.91 1.73
N TYR A 209 7.80 16.43 0.79
CA TYR A 209 7.06 17.25 -0.16
C TYR A 209 5.61 16.84 -0.17
N PHE A 210 4.72 17.82 -0.12
CA PHE A 210 3.29 17.64 -0.30
C PHE A 210 2.90 17.98 -1.74
N SER A 211 1.94 17.23 -2.29
CA SER A 211 1.33 17.50 -3.59
C SER A 211 -0.15 17.16 -3.47
N ASP A 212 -1.01 18.13 -3.80
CA ASP A 212 -2.45 17.92 -3.78
C ASP A 212 -2.89 17.06 -4.99
N HIS A 213 -4.01 16.37 -4.83
CA HIS A 213 -4.57 15.53 -5.89
C HIS A 213 -5.05 16.35 -7.10
N ASP A 214 -5.51 17.60 -6.89
CA ASP A 214 -6.03 18.43 -7.96
C ASP A 214 -4.91 19.09 -8.78
N ASP A 215 -3.72 19.26 -8.17
CA ASP A 215 -2.51 19.82 -8.79
C ASP A 215 -1.32 18.83 -8.74
N PRO A 216 -1.42 17.67 -9.43
CA PRO A 216 -0.38 16.66 -9.39
C PRO A 216 0.95 17.23 -9.93
N TYR A 217 2.05 16.80 -9.32
CA TYR A 217 3.42 17.22 -9.66
C TYR A 217 3.79 18.67 -9.27
N GLN A 218 2.90 19.40 -8.62
CA GLN A 218 3.27 20.60 -7.85
C GLN A 218 3.68 20.16 -6.45
N TYR A 219 4.88 20.54 -6.04
CA TYR A 219 5.48 20.08 -4.78
C TYR A 219 5.81 21.25 -3.86
N ASP A 220 5.17 21.25 -2.70
CA ASP A 220 5.48 22.17 -1.61
C ASP A 220 6.37 21.47 -0.59
N ALA A 221 7.46 22.12 -0.20
CA ALA A 221 8.36 21.58 0.81
C ALA A 221 7.72 21.70 2.21
N VAL A 222 7.60 20.58 2.91
CA VAL A 222 6.90 20.49 4.20
C VAL A 222 7.72 19.84 5.31
N THR A 223 9.03 19.66 5.09
CA THR A 223 9.95 18.99 6.04
C THR A 223 9.82 19.49 7.48
N ASP A 224 9.70 20.80 7.68
CA ASP A 224 9.64 21.39 9.01
C ASP A 224 8.25 21.27 9.68
N GLN A 225 7.25 20.79 8.93
CA GLN A 225 5.85 20.76 9.36
C GLN A 225 5.37 19.34 9.71
N VAL A 226 6.02 18.28 9.20
CA VAL A 226 5.54 16.88 9.33
C VAL A 226 5.50 16.37 10.77
N ASP A 227 6.22 16.99 11.71
CA ASP A 227 6.18 16.61 13.13
C ASP A 227 5.14 17.38 13.96
N THR A 228 4.52 18.41 13.35
CA THR A 228 3.51 19.25 14.00
C THR A 228 2.30 18.43 14.43
N PRO A 229 1.86 18.48 15.70
CA PRO A 229 0.68 17.76 16.16
C PRO A 229 -0.58 18.11 15.34
N CYS A 230 -1.43 17.11 15.07
CA CYS A 230 -2.72 17.35 14.42
C CYS A 230 -3.65 18.14 15.37
N HIS A 231 -4.19 19.27 14.91
CA HIS A 231 -5.22 20.02 15.63
C HIS A 231 -6.61 19.57 15.19
N LEU A 232 -7.23 18.66 15.97
CA LEU A 232 -8.54 18.07 15.64
C LEU A 232 -9.72 19.06 15.77
N SER A 233 -9.52 20.22 16.41
CA SER A 233 -10.58 21.22 16.65
C SER A 233 -10.81 22.19 15.49
N GLU A 234 -9.95 22.17 14.48
CA GLU A 234 -9.96 23.11 13.34
C GLU A 234 -10.21 22.41 12.00
N LEU A 235 -10.41 21.09 12.02
CA LEU A 235 -10.75 20.30 10.84
C LEU A 235 -12.29 20.23 10.73
N PRO A 236 -12.86 20.58 9.55
CA PRO A 236 -14.31 20.68 9.36
C PRO A 236 -15.05 19.35 9.53
#